data_AF-B7Q501-F1
#
_entry.id   AF-B7Q501-F1
#
_cell.length_a   1.000
_cell.length_b   1.000
_cell.length_c   1.000
_cell.angle_alpha   90.00
_cell.angle_beta   90.00
_cell.angle_gamma   90.00
#
_symmetry.space_group_name_H-M   'P 1'
#
loop_
_entity.id
_entity.type
_entity.pdbx_description
1 polymer ?
#
loop_
_entity_poly.entity_id
_entity_poly.type
_entity_poly.pdbx_seq_one_letter_code
_entity_poly.pdbx_strand_id
1 'polypeptide(L)'
;MSEHPNLGQLIESQFRVYKSLVNDILSLPGDENPRLKELVPIMLICSALSHFIELDSDLFSELRDWMKGICKEQSISDPVVSRSLVSFFLTVNHQTAECLRNLAHISGSVYSNLGDIDEDVEPGRRQTYAVISPKTAGAVTTVLLDHLHKIQERIDWLLGVMKCYITLETRAKERTGAELSNRQVEEVGLCRQLGYLVAIFVELTQCRLPPGPCVEGVMKQLTRLYNSLSGLSKLYLCLYSSKQGGFCNKFEKLVKLAATELTPQVYAMITFLQAVVAKELSIIPSLIYAIEQHERLLIQLVKKSKVNLMEGAKMSTARDFRINSATVQALLEESAEADENESTFKIRV
;
A
#
# COMPACT_ATOMS: atom_id res chain seq x y z
N MET A 1 12.87 15.66 -49.39
CA MET A 1 12.57 14.52 -48.51
C MET A 1 12.53 15.07 -47.11
N SER A 2 11.34 15.27 -46.55
CA SER A 2 11.13 16.00 -45.30
C SER A 2 11.73 15.23 -44.12
N GLU A 3 12.74 15.83 -43.49
CA GLU A 3 13.25 15.46 -42.18
C GLU A 3 12.16 15.74 -41.13
N HIS A 4 11.20 14.84 -41.01
CA HIS A 4 10.31 14.87 -39.86
C HIS A 4 11.12 14.44 -38.63
N PRO A 5 11.19 15.25 -37.57
CA PRO A 5 11.92 14.87 -36.36
C PRO A 5 11.34 13.56 -35.83
N ASN A 6 12.22 12.64 -35.43
CA ASN A 6 11.81 11.40 -34.78
C ASN A 6 11.02 11.77 -33.52
N LEU A 7 9.88 11.10 -33.27
CA LEU A 7 9.04 11.32 -32.11
C LEU A 7 9.85 11.33 -30.80
N GLY A 8 10.85 10.46 -30.66
CA GLY A 8 11.75 10.42 -29.51
C GLY A 8 12.57 11.72 -29.34
N GLN A 9 13.09 12.29 -30.42
CA GLN A 9 13.84 13.55 -30.39
C GLN A 9 12.94 14.73 -30.01
N LEU A 10 11.70 14.73 -30.50
CA LEU A 10 10.73 15.76 -30.14
C LEU A 10 10.37 15.66 -28.65
N ILE A 11 10.12 14.46 -28.14
CA ILE A 11 9.85 14.21 -26.73
C ILE A 11 11.03 14.64 -25.86
N GLU A 12 12.26 14.29 -26.24
CA GLU A 12 13.47 14.68 -25.53
C GLU A 12 13.61 16.20 -25.45
N SER A 13 13.42 16.90 -26.58
CA SER A 13 13.46 18.37 -26.62
C SER A 13 12.41 18.99 -25.69
N GLN A 14 11.21 18.40 -25.65
CA GLN A 14 10.12 18.88 -24.82
C GLN A 14 10.38 18.63 -23.32
N PHE A 15 10.95 17.49 -22.96
CA PHE A 15 11.35 17.21 -21.58
C PHE A 15 12.44 18.14 -21.10
N ARG A 16 13.41 18.52 -21.95
CA ARG A 16 14.44 19.51 -21.57
C ARG A 16 13.82 20.86 -21.22
N VAL A 17 12.84 21.31 -22.01
CA VAL A 17 12.10 22.56 -21.74
C VAL A 17 11.33 22.46 -20.42
N TYR A 18 10.58 21.38 -20.21
CA TYR A 18 9.83 21.19 -18.95
C TYR A 18 10.74 21.05 -17.74
N LYS A 19 11.86 20.33 -17.86
CA LYS A 19 12.86 20.18 -16.81
C LYS A 19 13.44 21.54 -16.40
N SER A 20 13.80 22.38 -17.37
CA SER A 20 14.25 23.75 -17.10
C SER A 20 13.18 24.54 -16.36
N LEU A 21 11.95 24.55 -16.88
CA LEU A 21 10.84 25.29 -16.27
C LEU A 21 10.54 24.85 -14.85
N VAL A 22 10.53 23.54 -14.59
CA VAL A 22 10.30 22.96 -13.25
C VAL A 22 11.42 23.36 -12.30
N ASN A 23 12.68 23.26 -12.73
CA ASN A 23 13.82 23.67 -11.91
C ASN A 23 13.78 25.17 -11.61
N ASP A 24 13.41 26.01 -12.58
CA ASP A 24 13.27 27.46 -12.38
C ASP A 24 12.19 27.77 -11.35
N ILE A 25 11.03 27.10 -11.43
CA ILE A 25 9.93 27.25 -10.45
C ILE A 25 10.39 26.80 -9.05
N LEU A 26 11.08 25.67 -8.96
CA LEU A 26 11.54 25.11 -7.67
C LEU A 26 12.75 25.83 -7.07
N SER A 27 13.49 26.61 -7.87
CA SER A 27 14.65 27.38 -7.40
C SER A 27 14.29 28.56 -6.48
N LEU A 28 13.04 29.02 -6.56
CA LEU A 28 12.53 30.13 -5.77
C LEU A 28 12.20 29.65 -4.34
N PRO A 29 12.85 30.19 -3.30
CA PRO A 29 12.62 29.74 -1.93
C PRO A 29 11.24 30.18 -1.43
N GLY A 30 10.51 29.24 -0.85
CA GLY A 30 9.29 29.48 -0.08
C GLY A 30 8.02 28.86 -0.68
N ASP A 31 7.15 28.39 0.21
CA ASP A 31 5.79 27.90 -0.12
C ASP A 31 4.88 28.97 -0.73
N GLU A 32 5.31 30.24 -0.72
CA GLU A 32 4.58 31.38 -1.27
C GLU A 32 4.83 31.62 -2.76
N ASN A 33 5.66 30.81 -3.43
CA ASN A 33 5.84 30.95 -4.87
C ASN A 33 4.50 30.67 -5.60
N PRO A 34 3.86 31.69 -6.20
CA PRO A 34 2.54 31.53 -6.83
C PRO A 34 2.59 30.58 -8.03
N ARG A 35 3.79 30.34 -8.58
CA ARG A 35 4.02 29.48 -9.73
C ARG A 35 4.08 27.99 -9.39
N LEU A 36 4.08 27.61 -8.11
CA LEU A 36 4.09 26.17 -7.73
C LEU A 36 2.90 25.41 -8.33
N LYS A 37 1.75 26.06 -8.47
CA LYS A 37 0.57 25.45 -9.10
C LYS A 37 0.72 25.20 -10.59
N GLU A 38 1.65 25.87 -11.28
CA GLU A 38 1.99 25.56 -12.67
C GLU A 38 2.63 24.17 -12.80
N LEU A 39 3.24 23.65 -11.73
CA LEU A 39 3.83 22.30 -11.73
C LEU A 39 2.76 21.22 -11.97
N VAL A 40 1.53 21.42 -11.51
CA VAL A 40 0.46 20.41 -11.63
C VAL A 40 0.17 20.03 -13.09
N PRO A 41 -0.17 20.97 -14.00
CA PRO A 41 -0.35 20.65 -15.41
C PRO A 41 0.95 20.19 -16.08
N ILE A 42 2.12 20.72 -15.70
CA ILE A 42 3.41 20.28 -16.27
C ILE A 42 3.66 18.81 -15.96
N MET A 43 3.46 18.39 -14.70
CA MET A 43 3.61 16.99 -14.27
C MET A 43 2.60 16.07 -14.98
N LEU A 44 1.38 16.55 -15.22
CA LEU A 44 0.39 15.79 -15.99
C LEU A 44 0.84 15.56 -17.44
N ILE A 45 1.35 16.61 -18.09
CA ILE A 45 1.88 16.50 -19.46
C ILE A 45 3.09 15.57 -19.49
N CYS A 46 4.03 15.74 -18.55
CA CYS A 46 5.21 14.87 -18.42
C CYS A 46 4.80 13.41 -18.22
N SER A 47 3.78 13.15 -17.40
CA SER A 47 3.22 11.81 -17.20
C SER A 47 2.59 11.24 -18.46
N ALA A 48 1.95 12.04 -19.31
CA ALA A 48 1.43 11.57 -20.59
C ALA A 48 2.57 11.24 -21.57
N LEU A 49 3.56 12.13 -21.66
CA LEU A 49 4.71 11.96 -22.55
C LEU A 49 5.59 10.78 -22.15
N SER A 50 5.71 10.46 -20.86
CA SER A 50 6.53 9.34 -20.40
C SER A 50 6.08 7.97 -20.92
N HIS A 51 4.82 7.83 -21.33
CA HIS A 51 4.31 6.59 -21.93
C HIS A 51 4.87 6.31 -23.33
N PHE A 52 5.44 7.32 -23.99
CA PHE A 52 6.02 7.21 -25.33
C PHE A 52 7.55 7.03 -25.31
N ILE A 53 8.16 6.97 -24.12
CA ILE A 53 9.60 6.78 -23.95
C ILE A 53 9.91 5.29 -23.83
N GLU A 54 10.97 4.83 -24.50
CA GLU A 54 11.50 3.49 -24.33
C GLU A 54 12.13 3.32 -22.94
N LEU A 55 11.81 2.22 -22.24
CA LEU A 55 12.23 1.98 -20.85
C LEU A 55 13.74 1.87 -20.68
N ASP A 56 14.43 1.38 -21.69
CA ASP A 56 15.89 1.18 -21.70
C ASP A 56 16.64 2.42 -22.21
N SER A 57 15.95 3.54 -22.47
CA SER A 57 16.58 4.77 -22.96
C SER A 57 17.27 5.56 -21.84
N ASP A 58 18.36 6.23 -22.21
CA ASP A 58 19.10 7.15 -21.32
C ASP A 58 18.19 8.28 -20.80
N LEU A 59 17.28 8.77 -21.65
CA LEU A 59 16.29 9.79 -21.29
C LEU A 59 15.37 9.33 -20.16
N PHE A 60 14.90 8.08 -20.20
CA PHE A 60 14.05 7.53 -19.14
C PHE A 60 14.82 7.41 -17.82
N SER A 61 16.08 6.98 -17.87
CA SER A 61 16.95 6.94 -16.70
C SER A 61 17.18 8.32 -16.10
N GLU A 62 17.50 9.31 -16.94
CA GLU A 62 17.71 10.70 -16.51
C GLU A 62 16.45 11.30 -15.87
N LEU A 63 15.29 11.09 -16.49
CA LEU A 63 14.00 11.58 -16.00
C LEU A 63 13.67 11.00 -14.62
N ARG A 64 13.92 9.70 -14.43
CA ARG A 64 13.70 9.00 -13.17
C ARG A 64 14.60 9.55 -12.06
N ASP A 65 15.90 9.70 -12.34
CA ASP A 65 16.87 10.13 -11.35
C ASP A 65 16.65 11.60 -10.98
N TRP A 66 16.28 12.44 -11.94
CA TRP A 66 15.86 13.83 -11.71
C TRP A 66 14.62 13.92 -10.81
N MET A 67 13.55 13.16 -11.11
CA MET A 67 12.35 13.16 -10.28
C MET A 67 12.63 12.62 -8.87
N LYS A 68 13.49 11.61 -8.74
CA LYS A 68 13.94 11.09 -7.44
C LYS A 68 14.67 12.16 -6.64
N GLY A 69 15.51 12.98 -7.29
CA GLY A 69 16.16 14.14 -6.68
C GLY A 69 15.16 15.17 -6.17
N ILE A 70 14.21 15.58 -7.01
CA ILE A 70 13.15 16.54 -6.62
C ILE A 70 12.39 16.04 -5.39
N CYS A 71 11.91 14.79 -5.40
CA CYS A 71 11.15 14.26 -4.26
C CYS A 71 11.97 14.15 -2.97
N LYS A 72 13.31 14.01 -3.08
CA LYS A 72 14.22 13.93 -1.93
C LYS A 72 14.58 15.28 -1.35
N GLU A 73 14.76 16.30 -2.18
CA GLU A 73 15.35 17.58 -1.79
C GLU A 73 14.31 18.68 -1.53
N GLN A 74 13.17 18.64 -2.21
CA GLN A 74 12.20 19.73 -2.19
C GLN A 74 11.17 19.56 -1.07
N SER A 75 11.13 20.52 -0.13
CA SER A 75 10.09 20.60 0.89
C SER A 75 8.90 21.42 0.38
N ILE A 76 7.78 20.75 0.11
CA ILE A 76 6.56 21.37 -0.45
C ILE A 76 5.44 21.27 0.58
N SER A 77 4.79 22.38 0.93
CA SER A 77 3.62 22.36 1.82
C SER A 77 2.29 22.25 1.09
N ASP A 78 2.20 22.59 -0.20
CA ASP A 78 0.96 22.49 -0.97
C ASP A 78 0.64 21.00 -1.28
N PRO A 79 -0.49 20.47 -0.76
CA PRO A 79 -0.84 19.05 -0.94
C PRO A 79 -1.14 18.67 -2.39
N VAL A 80 -1.65 19.58 -3.20
CA VAL A 80 -2.00 19.34 -4.60
C VAL A 80 -0.74 19.21 -5.45
N VAL A 81 0.23 20.10 -5.22
CA VAL A 81 1.53 20.08 -5.90
C VAL A 81 2.32 18.84 -5.50
N SER A 82 2.40 18.54 -4.19
CA SER A 82 3.09 17.33 -3.69
C SER A 82 2.45 16.05 -4.26
N ARG A 83 1.11 15.94 -4.28
CA ARG A 83 0.39 14.84 -4.94
C ARG A 83 0.77 14.70 -6.42
N SER A 84 0.84 15.81 -7.16
CA SER A 84 1.17 15.78 -8.59
C SER A 84 2.61 15.31 -8.85
N LEU A 85 3.59 15.83 -8.10
CA LEU A 85 5.00 15.44 -8.22
C LEU A 85 5.22 13.97 -7.87
N VAL A 86 4.65 13.51 -6.74
CA VAL A 86 4.76 12.10 -6.33
C VAL A 86 4.06 11.18 -7.32
N SER A 87 2.92 11.59 -7.88
CA SER A 87 2.19 10.81 -8.88
C SER A 87 3.01 10.62 -10.16
N PHE A 88 3.66 11.68 -10.65
CA PHE A 88 4.54 11.55 -11.81
C PHE A 88 5.78 10.71 -11.48
N PHE A 89 6.43 10.95 -10.34
CA PHE A 89 7.56 10.14 -9.87
C PHE A 89 7.21 8.65 -9.85
N LEU A 90 6.07 8.28 -9.25
CA LEU A 90 5.63 6.89 -9.20
C LEU A 90 5.22 6.33 -10.56
N THR A 91 4.70 7.15 -11.47
CA THR A 91 4.36 6.71 -12.84
C THR A 91 5.60 6.30 -13.61
N VAL A 92 6.66 7.13 -13.59
CA VAL A 92 7.95 6.79 -14.23
C VAL A 92 8.60 5.59 -13.55
N ASN A 93 8.46 5.45 -12.23
CA ASN A 93 9.07 4.32 -11.51
C ASN A 93 8.26 3.02 -11.59
N HIS A 94 7.01 3.05 -12.04
CA HIS A 94 6.11 1.88 -12.04
C HIS A 94 6.65 0.72 -12.87
N GLN A 95 7.40 1.02 -13.92
CA GLN A 95 7.95 0.05 -14.87
C GLN A 95 9.36 -0.43 -14.48
N THR A 96 9.85 -0.06 -13.30
CA THR A 96 11.22 -0.35 -12.85
C THR A 96 11.26 -1.38 -11.73
N ALA A 97 12.42 -2.04 -11.57
CA ALA A 97 12.67 -2.96 -10.46
C ALA A 97 12.63 -2.27 -9.07
N GLU A 98 12.79 -0.94 -9.01
CA GLU A 98 12.75 -0.18 -7.76
C GLU A 98 11.32 0.22 -7.34
N CYS A 99 10.29 -0.02 -8.15
CA CYS A 99 8.91 0.43 -7.91
C CYS A 99 8.43 0.15 -6.48
N LEU A 100 8.44 -1.13 -6.07
CA LEU A 100 7.98 -1.55 -4.74
C LEU A 100 8.82 -0.97 -3.60
N ARG A 101 10.12 -0.80 -3.82
CA ARG A 101 11.02 -0.19 -2.85
C ARG A 101 10.70 1.31 -2.67
N ASN A 102 10.46 2.03 -3.76
CA ASN A 102 10.07 3.43 -3.70
C ASN A 102 8.72 3.61 -2.98
N LEU A 103 7.74 2.74 -3.23
CA LEU A 103 6.46 2.76 -2.52
C LEU A 103 6.64 2.51 -1.01
N ALA A 104 7.54 1.59 -0.62
CA ALA A 104 7.89 1.35 0.79
C ALA A 104 8.62 2.54 1.44
N HIS A 105 9.50 3.23 0.72
CA HIS A 105 10.11 4.46 1.25
C HIS A 105 9.10 5.60 1.40
N ILE A 106 8.10 5.69 0.51
CA ILE A 106 7.00 6.64 0.64
C ILE A 106 6.13 6.29 1.84
N SER A 107 5.75 5.02 2.05
CA SER A 107 4.97 4.62 3.23
C SER A 107 5.70 4.93 4.53
N GLY A 108 7.00 4.67 4.61
CA GLY A 108 7.80 4.99 5.79
C GLY A 108 7.92 6.49 6.04
N SER A 109 7.99 7.29 4.98
CA SER A 109 7.98 8.75 5.08
C SER A 109 6.61 9.29 5.49
N VAL A 110 5.51 8.69 5.01
CA VAL A 110 4.14 9.00 5.45
C VAL A 110 3.98 8.68 6.93
N TYR A 111 4.38 7.48 7.36
CA TYR A 111 4.33 7.07 8.77
C TYR A 111 5.13 8.01 9.68
N SER A 112 6.34 8.41 9.26
CA SER A 112 7.17 9.36 10.02
C SER A 112 6.50 10.74 10.19
N ASN A 113 5.65 11.16 9.24
CA ASN A 113 4.98 12.47 9.27
C ASN A 113 3.59 12.45 9.92
N LEU A 114 2.85 11.35 9.79
CA LEU A 114 1.51 11.20 10.40
C LEU A 114 1.57 10.69 11.84
N GLY A 115 2.63 9.97 12.21
CA GLY A 115 2.78 9.36 13.54
C GLY A 115 2.08 8.01 13.67
N ASP A 116 2.42 7.31 14.76
CA ASP A 116 1.83 6.01 15.10
C ASP A 116 0.43 6.19 15.70
N ILE A 117 -0.48 5.21 15.57
CA ILE A 117 -1.77 5.21 16.26
C ILE A 117 -1.59 5.20 17.78
N ASP A 118 -0.59 4.47 18.28
CA ASP A 118 -0.20 4.46 19.69
C ASP A 118 0.54 5.76 20.05
N GLU A 119 0.07 6.48 21.07
CA GLU A 119 0.67 7.74 21.53
C GLU A 119 2.03 7.53 22.20
N ASP A 120 2.27 6.33 22.72
CA ASP A 120 3.52 5.98 23.40
C ASP A 120 4.63 5.54 22.43
N VAL A 121 4.31 5.36 21.15
CA VAL A 121 5.25 4.94 20.11
C VAL A 121 5.75 6.14 19.33
N GLU A 122 7.01 6.52 19.54
CA GLU A 122 7.67 7.50 18.68
C GLU A 122 8.04 6.85 17.34
N PRO A 123 7.54 7.36 16.19
CA PRO A 123 7.89 6.82 14.89
C PRO A 123 9.39 7.04 14.64
N GLY A 124 10.11 5.95 14.34
CA GLY A 124 11.51 6.05 13.95
C GLY A 124 11.68 6.95 12.71
N ARG A 125 12.70 7.84 12.72
CA ARG A 125 12.97 8.76 11.61
C ARG A 125 13.29 8.00 10.31
N ARG A 126 12.29 7.75 9.46
CA ARG A 126 12.43 7.17 8.12
C ARG A 126 12.00 8.15 7.02
N GLN A 127 12.39 9.42 7.16
CA GLN A 127 12.07 10.45 6.17
C GLN A 127 13.04 10.39 4.99
N THR A 128 12.61 9.68 3.93
CA THR A 128 13.41 9.51 2.70
C THR A 128 13.15 10.62 1.70
N TYR A 129 11.93 11.18 1.70
CA TYR A 129 11.48 12.16 0.73
C TYR A 129 11.01 13.45 1.43
N ALA A 130 11.71 14.57 1.20
CA ALA A 130 11.36 15.87 1.79
C ALA A 130 10.04 16.44 1.27
N VAL A 131 9.56 15.97 0.10
CA VAL A 131 8.28 16.38 -0.49
C VAL A 131 7.07 15.97 0.36
N ILE A 132 7.30 15.05 1.30
CA ILE A 132 6.31 14.54 2.25
C ILE A 132 6.51 15.27 3.59
N SER A 133 5.52 16.08 3.94
CA SER A 133 5.40 16.83 5.18
C SER A 133 4.08 16.49 5.88
N PRO A 134 3.85 16.92 7.14
CA PRO A 134 2.58 16.64 7.83
C PRO A 134 1.35 17.17 7.07
N LYS A 135 1.51 18.28 6.32
CA LYS A 135 0.43 18.88 5.51
C LYS A 135 0.16 18.10 4.22
N THR A 136 1.18 17.47 3.63
CA THR A 136 1.07 16.78 2.35
C THR A 136 0.87 15.27 2.48
N ALA A 137 1.21 14.68 3.63
CA ALA A 137 1.18 13.23 3.86
C ALA A 137 -0.18 12.58 3.53
N GLY A 138 -1.30 13.21 3.87
CA GLY A 138 -2.63 12.71 3.49
C GLY A 138 -2.83 12.65 1.96
N ALA A 139 -2.48 13.72 1.24
CA ALA A 139 -2.57 13.76 -0.22
C ALA A 139 -1.62 12.73 -0.87
N VAL A 140 -0.41 12.58 -0.35
CA VAL A 140 0.57 11.57 -0.80
C VAL A 140 0.07 10.15 -0.54
N THR A 141 -0.59 9.90 0.59
CA THR A 141 -1.18 8.60 0.92
C THR A 141 -2.21 8.18 -0.13
N THR A 142 -3.07 9.11 -0.57
CA THR A 142 -4.04 8.78 -1.64
C THR A 142 -3.36 8.41 -2.96
N VAL A 143 -2.25 9.07 -3.33
CA VAL A 143 -1.45 8.70 -4.52
C VAL A 143 -0.78 7.34 -4.34
N LEU A 144 -0.22 7.08 -3.17
CA LEU A 144 0.38 5.80 -2.82
C LEU A 144 -0.64 4.67 -3.01
N LEU A 145 -1.86 4.84 -2.51
CA LEU A 145 -2.96 3.88 -2.67
C LEU A 145 -3.36 3.66 -4.13
N ASP A 146 -3.42 4.72 -4.95
CA ASP A 146 -3.70 4.62 -6.38
C ASP A 146 -2.65 3.75 -7.10
N HIS A 147 -1.36 3.87 -6.74
CA HIS A 147 -0.29 3.06 -7.32
C HIS A 147 -0.25 1.63 -6.76
N LEU A 148 -0.49 1.44 -5.46
CA LEU A 148 -0.61 0.11 -4.84
C LEU A 148 -1.73 -0.69 -5.50
N HIS A 149 -2.86 -0.05 -5.80
CA HIS A 149 -3.97 -0.67 -6.52
C HIS A 149 -3.54 -1.24 -7.88
N LYS A 150 -2.82 -0.45 -8.69
CA LYS A 150 -2.32 -0.87 -10.00
C LYS A 150 -1.33 -2.03 -9.92
N ILE A 151 -0.65 -2.21 -8.79
CA ILE A 151 0.22 -3.37 -8.54
C ILE A 151 -0.63 -4.57 -8.13
N GLN A 152 -1.60 -4.38 -7.24
CA GLN A 152 -2.52 -5.44 -6.83
C GLN A 152 -3.31 -6.00 -8.01
N GLU A 153 -3.80 -5.16 -8.93
CA GLU A 153 -4.48 -5.63 -10.15
C GLU A 153 -3.59 -6.52 -11.04
N ARG A 154 -2.31 -6.19 -11.15
CA ARG A 154 -1.32 -7.03 -11.85
C ARG A 154 -1.08 -8.36 -11.14
N ILE A 155 -0.98 -8.34 -9.82
CA ILE A 155 -0.83 -9.55 -9.00
C ILE A 155 -2.07 -10.44 -9.16
N ASP A 156 -3.27 -9.88 -9.07
CA ASP A 156 -4.53 -10.61 -9.23
C ASP A 156 -4.67 -11.20 -10.64
N TRP A 157 -4.28 -10.44 -11.67
CA TRP A 157 -4.22 -10.94 -13.04
C TRP A 157 -3.25 -12.13 -13.16
N LEU A 158 -2.03 -12.00 -12.63
CA LEU A 158 -1.03 -13.07 -12.67
C LEU A 158 -1.50 -14.32 -11.90
N LEU A 159 -2.11 -14.14 -10.74
CA LEU A 159 -2.75 -15.23 -9.98
C LEU A 159 -3.83 -15.94 -10.81
N GLY A 160 -4.64 -15.18 -11.54
CA GLY A 160 -5.66 -15.71 -12.45
C GLY A 160 -5.03 -16.55 -13.58
N VAL A 161 -4.00 -16.02 -14.23
CA VAL A 161 -3.26 -16.70 -15.30
C VAL A 161 -2.63 -18.00 -14.80
N MET A 162 -1.92 -17.98 -13.67
CA MET A 162 -1.30 -19.18 -13.10
C MET A 162 -2.33 -20.24 -12.72
N LYS A 163 -3.48 -19.82 -12.17
CA LYS A 163 -4.59 -20.74 -11.86
C LYS A 163 -5.12 -21.43 -13.13
N CYS A 164 -5.22 -20.71 -14.25
CA CYS A 164 -5.62 -21.27 -15.53
C CYS A 164 -4.59 -22.30 -16.03
N TYR A 165 -3.29 -21.99 -15.98
CA TYR A 165 -2.24 -22.93 -16.37
C TYR A 165 -2.30 -24.23 -15.56
N ILE A 166 -2.40 -24.14 -14.24
CA ILE A 166 -2.51 -25.32 -13.36
C ILE A 166 -3.75 -26.14 -13.72
N THR A 167 -4.89 -25.49 -14.00
CA THR A 167 -6.12 -26.18 -14.38
C THR A 167 -5.97 -26.91 -15.72
N LEU A 168 -5.28 -26.34 -16.70
CA LEU A 168 -5.01 -26.97 -17.99
C LEU A 168 -4.04 -28.15 -17.85
N GLU A 169 -2.96 -27.98 -17.09
CA GLU A 169 -1.99 -29.05 -16.80
C GLU A 169 -2.64 -30.25 -16.09
N THR A 170 -3.58 -30.01 -15.15
CA THR A 170 -4.35 -31.11 -14.53
C THR A 170 -5.16 -31.92 -15.52
N ARG A 171 -5.56 -31.35 -16.66
CA ARG A 171 -6.28 -32.06 -17.71
C ARG A 171 -5.35 -32.80 -18.67
N ALA A 172 -4.18 -32.23 -18.97
CA ALA A 172 -3.25 -32.75 -19.97
C ALA A 172 -2.42 -33.97 -19.51
N LYS A 173 -2.27 -34.21 -18.19
CA LYS A 173 -1.51 -35.33 -17.59
C LYS A 173 -0.03 -35.46 -18.00
N GLU A 174 0.52 -34.55 -18.79
CA GLU A 174 1.93 -34.50 -19.15
C GLU A 174 2.60 -33.31 -18.47
N ARG A 175 3.83 -33.51 -17.98
CA ARG A 175 4.62 -32.42 -17.38
C ARG A 175 6.10 -32.63 -17.68
N THR A 176 6.74 -31.62 -18.23
CA THR A 176 8.19 -31.60 -18.38
C THR A 176 8.84 -30.96 -17.15
N GLY A 177 10.08 -31.36 -16.81
CA GLY A 177 10.79 -30.81 -15.65
C GLY A 177 11.07 -29.30 -15.75
N ALA A 178 11.15 -28.76 -16.96
CA ALA A 178 11.38 -27.33 -17.21
C ALA A 178 10.18 -26.46 -16.81
N GLU A 179 8.95 -26.92 -17.06
CA GLU A 179 7.71 -26.19 -16.73
C GLU A 179 7.51 -26.06 -15.21
N LEU A 180 7.91 -27.08 -14.44
CA LEU A 180 7.89 -27.04 -12.98
C LEU A 180 8.86 -25.99 -12.41
N SER A 181 10.04 -25.84 -13.01
CA SER A 181 11.04 -24.85 -12.59
C SER A 181 10.56 -23.42 -12.87
N ASN A 182 10.00 -23.16 -14.05
CA ASN A 182 9.49 -21.84 -14.42
C ASN A 182 8.34 -21.40 -13.51
N ARG A 183 7.41 -22.31 -13.20
CA ARG A 183 6.30 -22.04 -12.26
C ARG A 183 6.79 -21.60 -10.89
N GLN A 184 7.80 -22.29 -10.35
CA GLN A 184 8.35 -21.94 -9.03
C GLN A 184 9.02 -20.55 -9.01
N VAL A 185 9.65 -20.14 -10.11
CA VAL A 185 10.23 -18.79 -10.24
C VAL A 185 9.13 -17.73 -10.20
N GLU A 186 8.04 -17.93 -10.94
CA GLU A 186 6.88 -17.03 -10.95
C GLU A 186 6.20 -16.95 -9.57
N GLU A 187 5.99 -18.09 -8.91
CA GLU A 187 5.44 -18.17 -7.54
C GLU A 187 6.30 -17.40 -6.53
N VAL A 188 7.62 -17.54 -6.63
CA VAL A 188 8.58 -16.79 -5.78
C VAL A 188 8.48 -15.30 -6.05
N GLY A 189 8.33 -14.88 -7.32
CA GLY A 189 8.10 -13.50 -7.72
C GLY A 189 6.82 -12.93 -7.08
N LEU A 190 5.70 -13.64 -7.20
CA LEU A 190 4.43 -13.28 -6.57
C LEU A 190 4.55 -13.14 -5.05
N CYS A 191 5.18 -14.12 -4.38
CA CYS A 191 5.35 -14.08 -2.93
C CYS A 191 6.17 -12.87 -2.50
N ARG A 192 7.21 -12.49 -3.26
CA ARG A 192 8.01 -11.29 -2.99
C ARG A 192 7.17 -10.03 -3.15
N GLN A 193 6.41 -9.90 -4.24
CA GLN A 193 5.58 -8.71 -4.49
C GLN A 193 4.50 -8.55 -3.42
N LEU A 194 3.78 -9.63 -3.08
CA LEU A 194 2.82 -9.64 -1.98
C LEU A 194 3.49 -9.32 -0.64
N GLY A 195 4.70 -9.81 -0.40
CA GLY A 195 5.47 -9.50 0.82
C GLY A 195 5.79 -8.00 0.94
N TYR A 196 6.16 -7.34 -0.17
CA TYR A 196 6.32 -5.88 -0.18
C TYR A 196 5.00 -5.15 0.12
N LEU A 197 3.89 -5.59 -0.48
CA LEU A 197 2.58 -5.00 -0.18
C LEU A 197 2.22 -5.17 1.30
N VAL A 198 2.40 -6.36 1.87
CA VAL A 198 2.16 -6.61 3.30
C VAL A 198 3.00 -5.65 4.15
N ALA A 199 4.30 -5.51 3.88
CA ALA A 199 5.16 -4.59 4.63
C ALA A 199 4.74 -3.12 4.52
N ILE A 200 4.33 -2.67 3.32
CA ILE A 200 3.81 -1.32 3.11
C ILE A 200 2.53 -1.10 3.91
N PHE A 201 1.61 -2.07 3.87
CA PHE A 201 0.35 -1.97 4.60
C PHE A 201 0.53 -2.06 6.12
N VAL A 202 1.54 -2.78 6.62
CA VAL A 202 1.92 -2.76 8.04
C VAL A 202 2.23 -1.34 8.50
N GLU A 203 3.05 -0.60 7.75
CA GLU A 203 3.37 0.80 8.07
C GLU A 203 2.12 1.71 7.97
N LEU A 204 1.29 1.54 6.94
CA LEU A 204 0.07 2.34 6.77
C LEU A 204 -0.98 2.06 7.85
N THR A 205 -1.11 0.82 8.31
CA THR A 205 -2.07 0.45 9.38
C THR A 205 -1.70 1.03 10.73
N GLN A 206 -0.42 1.34 10.94
CA GLN A 206 0.06 1.98 12.16
C GLN A 206 -0.01 3.51 12.09
N CYS A 207 -0.32 4.12 10.93
CA CYS A 207 -0.37 5.57 10.81
C CYS A 207 -1.63 6.17 11.46
N ARG A 208 -1.54 7.36 12.06
CA ARG A 208 -2.70 8.23 12.31
C ARG A 208 -3.22 8.84 11.01
N LEU A 209 -3.92 8.02 10.24
CA LEU A 209 -4.46 8.42 8.94
C LEU A 209 -5.54 9.51 9.11
N PRO A 210 -5.53 10.56 8.27
CA PRO A 210 -6.61 11.54 8.26
C PRO A 210 -7.95 10.88 7.91
N PRO A 211 -9.04 11.21 8.62
CA PRO A 211 -10.36 10.64 8.33
C PRO A 211 -10.82 11.02 6.91
N GLY A 212 -11.64 10.16 6.32
CA GLY A 212 -12.19 10.31 4.97
C GLY A 212 -11.46 9.43 3.94
N PRO A 213 -11.08 9.96 2.77
CA PRO A 213 -10.59 9.15 1.65
C PRO A 213 -9.35 8.28 1.95
N CYS A 214 -8.49 8.72 2.89
CA CYS A 214 -7.28 7.97 3.24
C CYS A 214 -7.63 6.66 3.94
N VAL A 215 -8.41 6.73 5.02
CA VAL A 215 -8.82 5.54 5.78
C VAL A 215 -9.68 4.62 4.91
N GLU A 216 -10.67 5.16 4.20
CA GLU A 216 -11.50 4.36 3.29
C GLU A 216 -10.65 3.64 2.24
N GLY A 217 -9.67 4.34 1.66
CA GLY A 217 -8.76 3.80 0.67
C GLY A 217 -7.89 2.67 1.24
N VAL A 218 -7.29 2.88 2.42
CA VAL A 218 -6.48 1.85 3.11
C VAL A 218 -7.34 0.61 3.40
N MET A 219 -8.54 0.79 3.97
CA MET A 219 -9.46 -0.32 4.29
C MET A 219 -9.88 -1.13 3.05
N LYS A 220 -10.19 -0.44 1.94
CA LYS A 220 -10.53 -1.08 0.66
C LYS A 220 -9.35 -1.86 0.09
N GLN A 221 -8.14 -1.29 0.11
CA GLN A 221 -6.95 -2.00 -0.43
C GLN A 221 -6.46 -3.13 0.48
N LEU A 222 -6.60 -3.02 1.81
CA LEU A 222 -6.37 -4.14 2.74
C LEU A 222 -7.31 -5.30 2.45
N THR A 223 -8.59 -5.02 2.22
CA THR A 223 -9.58 -6.05 1.85
C THR A 223 -9.15 -6.76 0.57
N ARG A 224 -8.70 -6.00 -0.44
CA ARG A 224 -8.13 -6.56 -1.67
C ARG A 224 -6.86 -7.37 -1.42
N LEU A 225 -5.95 -6.90 -0.57
CA LEU A 225 -4.72 -7.63 -0.23
C LEU A 225 -5.02 -9.02 0.35
N TYR A 226 -5.93 -9.11 1.33
CA TYR A 226 -6.35 -10.40 1.89
C TYR A 226 -7.05 -11.29 0.86
N ASN A 227 -7.75 -10.70 -0.11
CA ASN A 227 -8.30 -11.45 -1.25
C ASN A 227 -7.21 -12.00 -2.18
N SER A 228 -6.16 -11.22 -2.50
CA SER A 228 -5.00 -11.69 -3.28
C SER A 228 -4.24 -12.80 -2.54
N LEU A 229 -3.98 -12.63 -1.25
CA LEU A 229 -3.39 -13.65 -0.38
C LEU A 229 -4.24 -14.93 -0.35
N SER A 230 -5.56 -14.78 -0.26
CA SER A 230 -6.52 -15.90 -0.37
C SER A 230 -6.50 -16.54 -1.75
N GLY A 231 -6.32 -15.78 -2.82
CA GLY A 231 -6.15 -16.26 -4.19
C GLY A 231 -4.93 -17.18 -4.31
N LEU A 232 -3.80 -16.76 -3.73
CA LEU A 232 -2.59 -17.57 -3.67
C LEU A 232 -2.79 -18.85 -2.84
N SER A 233 -3.42 -18.76 -1.67
CA SER A 233 -3.76 -19.95 -0.86
C SER A 233 -4.68 -20.92 -1.60
N LYS A 234 -5.67 -20.42 -2.35
CA LYS A 234 -6.56 -21.25 -3.21
C LYS A 234 -5.78 -21.94 -4.33
N LEU A 235 -4.82 -21.25 -4.94
CA LEU A 235 -3.94 -21.82 -5.97
C LEU A 235 -3.15 -23.01 -5.38
N TYR A 236 -2.54 -22.84 -4.21
CA TYR A 236 -1.83 -23.93 -3.55
C TYR A 236 -2.75 -25.07 -3.10
N LEU A 237 -3.94 -24.78 -2.60
CA LEU A 237 -4.94 -25.80 -2.30
C LEU A 237 -5.32 -26.63 -3.53
N CYS A 238 -5.41 -25.99 -4.71
CA CYS A 238 -5.65 -26.68 -5.97
C CYS A 238 -4.49 -27.63 -6.30
N LEU A 239 -3.24 -27.16 -6.22
CA LEU A 239 -2.03 -27.96 -6.46
C LEU A 239 -1.92 -29.19 -5.55
N TYR A 240 -2.18 -29.03 -4.25
CA TYR A 240 -2.18 -30.15 -3.31
C TYR A 240 -3.32 -31.13 -3.57
N SER A 241 -4.50 -30.63 -3.97
CA SER A 241 -5.65 -31.48 -4.25
C SER A 241 -5.46 -32.30 -5.52
N SER A 242 -4.75 -31.75 -6.52
CA SER A 242 -4.40 -32.46 -7.75
C SER A 242 -3.10 -33.27 -7.66
N LYS A 243 -2.41 -33.26 -6.50
CA LYS A 243 -1.10 -33.90 -6.27
C LYS A 243 -0.01 -33.46 -7.27
N GLN A 244 -0.07 -32.18 -7.68
CA GLN A 244 0.77 -31.62 -8.75
C GLN A 244 1.93 -30.73 -8.25
N GLY A 245 2.22 -30.81 -6.95
CA GLY A 245 3.35 -30.12 -6.34
C GLY A 245 2.96 -29.47 -5.01
N GLY A 246 3.94 -28.78 -4.42
CA GLY A 246 3.77 -28.00 -3.19
C GLY A 246 3.90 -26.50 -3.44
N PHE A 247 3.89 -25.75 -2.34
CA PHE A 247 4.19 -24.33 -2.37
C PHE A 247 5.69 -24.03 -2.39
N CYS A 248 6.05 -22.82 -2.84
CA CYS A 248 7.44 -22.36 -2.82
C CYS A 248 7.91 -21.99 -1.40
N ASN A 249 9.23 -21.98 -1.19
CA ASN A 249 9.84 -21.67 0.13
C ASN A 249 9.62 -20.23 0.62
N LYS A 250 9.09 -19.33 -0.23
CA LYS A 250 8.74 -17.96 0.16
C LYS A 250 7.32 -17.84 0.68
N PHE A 251 6.44 -18.78 0.35
CA PHE A 251 5.04 -18.72 0.74
C PHE A 251 4.87 -18.77 2.27
N GLU A 252 5.58 -19.67 2.95
CA GLU A 252 5.55 -19.77 4.41
C GLU A 252 5.97 -18.46 5.10
N LYS A 253 7.03 -17.81 4.59
CA LYS A 253 7.48 -16.51 5.11
C LYS A 253 6.46 -15.41 4.90
N LEU A 254 5.79 -15.42 3.74
CA LEU A 254 4.72 -14.46 3.44
C LEU A 254 3.52 -14.65 4.38
N VAL A 255 3.09 -15.90 4.59
CA VAL A 255 1.98 -16.21 5.49
C VAL A 255 2.31 -15.77 6.91
N LYS A 256 3.53 -16.08 7.39
CA LYS A 256 3.99 -15.66 8.71
C LYS A 256 4.00 -14.14 8.83
N LEU A 257 4.57 -13.43 7.86
CA LEU A 257 4.59 -11.95 7.84
C LEU A 257 3.17 -11.37 7.90
N ALA A 258 2.24 -11.89 7.10
CA ALA A 258 0.85 -11.42 7.11
C ALA A 258 0.17 -11.70 8.46
N ALA A 259 0.41 -12.87 9.06
CA ALA A 259 -0.26 -13.28 10.28
C ALA A 259 0.31 -12.63 11.55
N THR A 260 1.62 -12.37 11.62
CA THR A 260 2.28 -11.80 12.82
C THR A 260 2.41 -10.29 12.76
N GLU A 261 2.67 -9.71 11.59
CA GLU A 261 2.94 -8.27 11.47
C GLU A 261 1.71 -7.50 10.98
N LEU A 262 0.96 -8.03 10.01
CA LEU A 262 -0.15 -7.28 9.41
C LEU A 262 -1.46 -7.45 10.17
N THR A 263 -1.93 -8.69 10.34
CA THR A 263 -3.25 -8.96 10.93
C THR A 263 -3.45 -8.29 12.31
N PRO A 264 -2.49 -8.33 13.26
CA PRO A 264 -2.65 -7.64 14.53
C PRO A 264 -2.79 -6.11 14.38
N GLN A 265 -1.99 -5.51 13.48
CA GLN A 265 -2.02 -4.07 13.23
C GLN A 265 -3.32 -3.63 12.55
N VAL A 266 -3.88 -4.46 11.67
CA VAL A 266 -5.20 -4.23 11.09
C VAL A 266 -6.28 -4.19 12.19
N TYR A 267 -6.24 -5.08 13.17
CA TYR A 267 -7.19 -5.05 14.30
C TYR A 267 -6.98 -3.86 15.24
N ALA A 268 -5.74 -3.46 15.50
CA ALA A 268 -5.43 -2.26 16.26
C ALA A 268 -6.00 -1.02 15.55
N MET A 269 -5.75 -0.88 14.25
CA MET A 269 -6.30 0.18 13.42
C MET A 269 -7.84 0.20 13.43
N ILE A 270 -8.49 -0.96 13.28
CA ILE A 270 -9.97 -1.05 13.36
C ILE A 270 -10.47 -0.53 14.70
N THR A 271 -9.81 -0.90 15.80
CA THR A 271 -10.20 -0.49 17.16
C THR A 271 -10.05 1.01 17.34
N PHE A 272 -8.95 1.59 16.87
CA PHE A 272 -8.72 3.03 16.87
C PHE A 272 -9.78 3.78 16.04
N LEU A 273 -10.05 3.31 14.82
CA LEU A 273 -11.05 3.92 13.94
C LEU A 273 -12.46 3.84 14.52
N GLN A 274 -12.80 2.77 15.24
CA GLN A 274 -14.08 2.65 15.94
C GLN A 274 -14.25 3.70 17.05
N ALA A 275 -13.15 4.11 17.71
CA ALA A 275 -13.17 5.15 18.73
C ALA A 275 -13.24 6.56 18.13
N VAL A 276 -12.59 6.79 16.98
CA VAL A 276 -12.40 8.14 16.40
C VAL A 276 -13.39 8.48 15.29
N VAL A 277 -13.88 7.49 14.53
CA VAL A 277 -14.65 7.72 13.28
C VAL A 277 -15.87 6.78 13.16
N ALA A 278 -16.99 7.17 13.76
CA ALA A 278 -18.24 6.39 13.75
C ALA A 278 -18.85 6.15 12.35
N LYS A 279 -18.47 6.91 11.32
CA LYS A 279 -19.02 6.80 9.95
C LYS A 279 -18.28 5.82 9.03
N GLU A 280 -17.03 5.43 9.34
CA GLU A 280 -16.21 4.56 8.47
C GLU A 280 -16.41 3.06 8.73
N LEU A 281 -17.43 2.72 9.51
CA LEU A 281 -17.69 1.36 10.01
C LEU A 281 -18.25 0.40 8.95
N SER A 282 -18.76 0.89 7.81
CA SER A 282 -19.44 0.02 6.82
C SER A 282 -18.49 -0.91 6.07
N ILE A 283 -17.20 -0.59 5.99
CA ILE A 283 -16.18 -1.39 5.28
C ILE A 283 -15.56 -2.44 6.21
N ILE A 284 -15.59 -2.23 7.53
CA ILE A 284 -15.00 -3.13 8.53
C ILE A 284 -15.50 -4.59 8.36
N PRO A 285 -16.81 -4.88 8.20
CA PRO A 285 -17.29 -6.24 8.00
C PRO A 285 -16.66 -6.92 6.78
N SER A 286 -16.46 -6.18 5.69
CA SER A 286 -15.86 -6.72 4.46
C SER A 286 -14.39 -7.08 4.66
N LEU A 287 -13.65 -6.24 5.39
CA LEU A 287 -12.25 -6.51 5.72
C LEU A 287 -12.11 -7.72 6.66
N ILE A 288 -12.91 -7.76 7.74
CA ILE A 288 -12.93 -8.90 8.68
C ILE A 288 -13.25 -10.19 7.92
N TYR A 289 -14.28 -10.18 7.07
CA TYR A 289 -14.62 -11.34 6.27
C TYR A 289 -13.46 -11.80 5.39
N ALA A 290 -12.74 -10.88 4.74
CA ALA A 290 -11.58 -11.22 3.91
C ALA A 290 -10.45 -11.87 4.73
N ILE A 291 -10.18 -11.37 5.95
CA ILE A 291 -9.21 -11.96 6.89
C ILE A 291 -9.64 -13.38 7.27
N GLU A 292 -10.88 -13.57 7.70
CA GLU A 292 -11.43 -14.88 8.10
C GLU A 292 -11.40 -15.88 6.96
N GLN A 293 -11.73 -15.46 5.73
CA GLN A 293 -11.63 -16.32 4.56
C GLN A 293 -10.17 -16.74 4.30
N HIS A 294 -9.22 -15.82 4.45
CA HIS A 294 -7.81 -16.14 4.29
C HIS A 294 -7.34 -17.18 5.31
N GLU A 295 -7.62 -16.96 6.60
CA GLU A 295 -7.28 -17.90 7.68
C GLU A 295 -7.91 -19.27 7.47
N ARG A 296 -9.20 -19.32 7.08
CA ARG A 296 -9.89 -20.57 6.76
C ARG A 296 -9.19 -21.36 5.66
N LEU A 297 -8.69 -20.69 4.61
CA LEU A 297 -7.97 -21.34 3.52
C LEU A 297 -6.61 -21.85 3.99
N LEU A 298 -5.90 -21.09 4.83
CA LEU A 298 -4.64 -21.53 5.42
C LEU A 298 -4.81 -22.77 6.30
N ILE A 299 -5.86 -22.85 7.12
CA ILE A 299 -6.18 -24.06 7.90
C ILE A 299 -6.38 -25.27 6.99
N GLN A 300 -7.14 -25.11 5.89
CA GLN A 300 -7.33 -26.20 4.93
C GLN A 300 -6.00 -26.62 4.30
N LEU A 301 -5.13 -25.65 4.01
CA LEU A 301 -3.85 -25.89 3.38
C LEU A 301 -2.91 -26.62 4.34
N VAL A 302 -2.80 -26.19 5.61
CA VAL A 302 -2.04 -26.89 6.67
C VAL A 302 -2.49 -28.34 6.81
N LYS A 303 -3.80 -28.60 6.82
CA LYS A 303 -4.35 -29.96 6.90
C LYS A 303 -3.94 -30.83 5.70
N LYS A 304 -3.86 -30.26 4.50
CA LYS A 304 -3.49 -30.98 3.26
C LYS A 304 -1.98 -31.12 3.07
N SER A 305 -1.21 -30.08 3.37
CA SER A 305 0.24 -30.05 3.18
C SER A 305 1.00 -30.70 4.34
N LYS A 306 0.38 -30.76 5.52
CA LYS A 306 1.00 -31.16 6.81
C LYS A 306 2.15 -30.25 7.25
N VAL A 307 2.28 -29.07 6.65
CA VAL A 307 3.27 -28.06 7.04
C VAL A 307 2.59 -27.03 7.92
N ASN A 308 3.22 -26.68 9.04
CA ASN A 308 2.69 -25.71 9.99
C ASN A 308 2.91 -24.26 9.49
N LEU A 309 2.02 -23.78 8.63
CA LEU A 309 2.09 -22.42 8.06
C LEU A 309 1.70 -21.31 9.06
N MET A 310 1.06 -21.66 10.17
CA MET A 310 0.47 -20.72 11.14
C MET A 310 1.26 -20.67 12.45
N GLU A 311 2.53 -21.08 12.45
CA GLU A 311 3.35 -21.07 13.65
C GLU A 311 3.60 -19.64 14.14
N GLY A 312 3.13 -19.33 15.35
CA GLY A 312 3.20 -17.99 15.95
C GLY A 312 2.05 -17.05 15.56
N ALA A 313 1.16 -17.47 14.65
CA ALA A 313 -0.05 -16.71 14.33
C ALA A 313 -1.09 -16.89 15.44
N LYS A 314 -1.54 -15.79 16.06
CA LYS A 314 -2.77 -15.80 16.86
C LYS A 314 -3.94 -15.79 15.89
N MET A 315 -4.69 -16.89 15.84
CA MET A 315 -5.91 -16.95 15.03
C MET A 315 -6.90 -15.88 15.48
N SER A 316 -7.60 -15.27 14.53
CA SER A 316 -8.57 -14.22 14.81
C SER A 316 -9.78 -14.78 15.55
N THR A 317 -9.86 -14.60 16.86
CA THR A 317 -11.10 -14.73 17.64
C THR A 317 -11.92 -13.43 17.54
N ALA A 318 -12.33 -13.07 16.33
CA ALA A 318 -13.03 -11.79 16.07
C ALA A 318 -14.48 -11.74 16.59
N ARG A 319 -15.00 -12.85 17.15
CA ARG A 319 -16.35 -12.92 17.74
C ARG A 319 -16.38 -12.81 19.27
N ASP A 320 -15.24 -12.59 19.92
CA ASP A 320 -15.24 -12.27 21.34
C ASP A 320 -15.67 -10.82 21.52
N PHE A 321 -16.62 -10.61 22.44
CA PHE A 321 -17.04 -9.29 22.90
C PHE A 321 -15.82 -8.52 23.42
N ARG A 322 -15.16 -7.76 22.54
CA ARG A 322 -14.15 -6.78 22.93
C ARG A 322 -14.88 -5.58 23.52
N ILE A 323 -15.18 -5.67 24.81
CA ILE A 323 -15.53 -4.50 25.60
C ILE A 323 -14.28 -3.62 25.59
N ASN A 324 -14.33 -2.50 24.86
CA ASN A 324 -13.27 -1.53 24.88
C ASN A 324 -13.24 -0.89 26.27
N SER A 325 -12.36 -1.40 27.15
CA SER A 325 -12.28 -0.96 28.54
C SER A 325 -11.98 0.53 28.63
N ALA A 326 -11.21 1.09 27.69
CA ALA A 326 -10.94 2.53 27.63
C ALA A 326 -12.19 3.34 27.27
N THR A 327 -13.00 2.86 26.31
CA THR A 327 -14.29 3.52 25.99
C THR A 327 -15.31 3.36 27.12
N VAL A 328 -15.38 2.19 27.76
CA VAL A 328 -16.24 1.99 28.93
C VAL A 328 -15.79 2.85 30.09
N GLN A 329 -14.48 2.99 30.31
CA GLN A 329 -13.93 3.83 31.35
C GLN A 329 -14.18 5.32 31.07
N ALA A 330 -14.00 5.79 29.84
CA ALA A 330 -14.35 7.16 29.45
C ALA A 330 -15.85 7.46 29.63
N LEU A 331 -16.73 6.52 29.26
CA LEU A 331 -18.18 6.67 29.49
C LEU A 331 -18.56 6.62 30.98
N LEU A 332 -17.86 5.83 31.78
CA LEU A 332 -18.04 5.78 33.24
C LEU A 332 -17.53 7.06 33.92
N GLU A 333 -16.45 7.64 33.41
CA GLU A 333 -15.90 8.93 33.88
C GLU A 333 -16.82 10.09 33.48
N GLU A 334 -17.34 10.13 32.25
CA GLU A 334 -18.34 11.12 31.80
C GLU A 334 -19.65 11.04 32.61
N SER A 335 -20.08 9.84 33.01
CA SER A 335 -21.28 9.68 33.85
C SER A 335 -21.03 10.03 35.32
N ALA A 336 -19.83 9.80 35.84
CA ALA A 336 -19.45 10.24 37.19
C ALA A 336 -19.34 11.78 37.30
N GLU A 337 -18.81 12.46 36.27
CA GLU A 337 -18.72 13.92 36.23
C GLU A 337 -20.10 14.60 36.07
N ALA A 338 -21.06 13.93 35.43
CA ALA A 338 -22.44 14.39 35.32
C ALA A 338 -23.18 14.34 36.68
N ASP A 339 -22.96 13.28 37.47
CA ASP A 339 -23.57 13.11 38.80
C ASP A 339 -22.95 14.07 39.85
N GLU A 340 -21.64 14.35 39.77
CA GLU A 340 -21.00 15.33 40.66
C GLU A 340 -21.53 16.75 40.43
N ASN A 341 -21.72 17.17 39.18
CA ASN A 341 -22.27 18.50 38.86
C ASN A 341 -23.72 18.68 39.32
N GLU A 342 -24.54 17.63 39.27
CA GLU A 342 -25.93 17.66 39.75
C GLU A 342 -26.01 17.78 41.29
N SER A 343 -25.03 17.21 42.00
CA SER A 343 -24.94 17.31 43.47
C SER A 343 -24.47 18.70 43.94
N THR A 344 -23.58 19.37 43.20
CA THR A 344 -23.16 20.74 43.51
C THR A 344 -24.24 21.81 43.29
N PHE A 345 -25.22 21.56 42.41
CA PHE A 345 -26.32 22.51 42.18
C PHE A 345 -27.37 22.51 43.30
N LYS A 346 -27.42 21.48 44.17
CA LYS A 346 -28.40 21.36 45.26
C LYS A 346 -27.97 22.00 46.60
N ILE A 347 -26.76 22.56 46.72
CA ILE A 347 -26.24 23.10 48.00
C ILE A 347 -26.29 24.64 48.08
N ARG A 348 -26.73 25.34 47.03
CA ARG A 348 -27.02 26.80 47.13
C ARG A 348 -28.52 27.07 47.23
N VAL A 349 -29.02 27.04 48.47
CA VAL A 349 -30.26 27.75 48.86
C VAL A 349 -29.88 28.85 49.83
#